data_AF-A0AA85JSW4-F1
#
_entry.id   AF-A0AA85JSW4-F1
#
_cell.length_a   1.000
_cell.length_b   1.000
_cell.length_c   1.000
_cell.angle_alpha   90.00
_cell.angle_beta   90.00
_cell.angle_gamma   90.00
#
_symmetry.space_group_name_H-M   'P 1'
#
loop_
_entity.id
_entity.type
_entity.pdbx_description
1 polymer ?
#
loop_
_entity_poly.entity_id
_entity_poly.type
_entity_poly.pdbx_seq_one_letter_code
_entity_poly.pdbx_strand_id
1 'polypeptide(L)'
;MNVITSRTDSLSSLDESLAKQLSKIHLERLSEQKLRQKIRNESVELRELGNKLRSAYVAKQQLAQIAEKRAHAYDLMTEEALQAHQLASQLGDDLIVAEEEETRRKESQMKHRRELDAQMMEQAELRRKAYEEFLHDKQMIDEVVNKIKQEDENEREKRRKQKDLIKQEISQYQKEREDYLKAEKQKLSDELEAIHAYTAKKDDEQNAAKAAIKARQEQIEKLQDELGKELLRKEKERQELEDIRQTLILEENAKKAREEEENLWIKKLTNQQKLQADYEKQLALKDKQKELEKQEDMKIRNYMLAKFEEDERLEKEELHKRHMKQMEYANEAHKLLIEKRQRIMQEYAKARKELEEEKQRVLTEQRIVEEERQRMLRQHANNLWNHLPKGIFRSKEEYESLKQLNDNN
;
A
#
# COMPACT_ATOMS: atom_id res chain seq x y z
N MET A 1 -247.48 65.07 -125.28
CA MET A 1 -248.15 63.75 -125.23
C MET A 1 -247.13 62.65 -125.57
N ASN A 2 -246.98 61.63 -124.70
CA ASN A 2 -247.00 60.15 -124.91
C ASN A 2 -246.24 59.47 -126.11
N VAL A 3 -245.77 58.19 -126.15
CA VAL A 3 -245.86 56.92 -125.33
C VAL A 3 -244.90 55.77 -125.83
N ILE A 4 -244.35 54.99 -124.87
CA ILE A 4 -243.99 53.52 -124.63
C ILE A 4 -243.70 52.41 -125.73
N THR A 5 -242.73 51.50 -125.39
CA THR A 5 -242.56 49.99 -125.58
C THR A 5 -241.86 49.34 -126.82
N SER A 6 -241.12 48.18 -126.82
CA SER A 6 -240.35 47.30 -125.85
C SER A 6 -240.04 45.82 -126.36
N ARG A 7 -238.98 45.11 -125.81
CA ARG A 7 -238.78 43.66 -125.37
C ARG A 7 -238.52 42.41 -126.33
N THR A 8 -237.33 41.71 -126.27
CA THR A 8 -237.06 40.19 -126.37
C THR A 8 -235.58 39.69 -126.47
N ASP A 9 -234.60 40.45 -127.01
CA ASP A 9 -233.14 40.17 -127.19
C ASP A 9 -232.21 39.55 -126.09
N SER A 10 -232.75 39.07 -124.97
CA SER A 10 -232.24 39.30 -123.61
C SER A 10 -231.19 38.32 -123.01
N LEU A 11 -230.67 37.29 -123.70
CA LEU A 11 -229.78 36.27 -123.08
C LEU A 11 -228.35 36.15 -123.67
N SER A 12 -228.15 36.34 -124.98
CA SER A 12 -226.79 36.58 -125.52
C SER A 12 -226.29 37.98 -125.11
N SER A 13 -227.26 38.89 -124.95
CA SER A 13 -227.29 40.05 -124.06
C SER A 13 -226.78 39.80 -122.62
N LEU A 14 -226.50 38.56 -122.18
CA LEU A 14 -225.98 38.24 -120.85
C LEU A 14 -224.47 37.92 -120.86
N ASP A 15 -223.97 37.03 -121.72
CA ASP A 15 -222.54 36.67 -121.80
C ASP A 15 -221.68 37.77 -122.44
N GLU A 16 -222.17 38.41 -123.51
CA GLU A 16 -221.47 39.54 -124.14
C GLU A 16 -221.56 40.80 -123.25
N SER A 17 -222.62 40.89 -122.42
CA SER A 17 -222.74 41.83 -121.31
C SER A 17 -221.78 41.50 -120.16
N LEU A 18 -221.55 40.23 -119.80
CA LEU A 18 -220.62 39.79 -118.75
C LEU A 18 -219.16 40.01 -119.16
N ALA A 19 -218.80 39.73 -120.42
CA ALA A 19 -217.46 40.00 -120.97
C ALA A 19 -217.19 41.51 -121.13
N LYS A 20 -218.16 42.30 -121.62
CA LYS A 20 -218.07 43.78 -121.60
C LYS A 20 -218.04 44.33 -120.17
N GLN A 21 -218.77 43.73 -119.22
CA GLN A 21 -218.70 44.09 -117.80
C GLN A 21 -217.35 43.72 -117.18
N LEU A 22 -216.78 42.54 -117.44
CA LEU A 22 -215.45 42.14 -116.95
C LEU A 22 -214.34 42.96 -117.59
N SER A 23 -214.40 43.26 -118.89
CA SER A 23 -213.47 44.17 -119.57
C SER A 23 -213.61 45.59 -119.02
N LYS A 24 -214.84 46.05 -118.73
CA LYS A 24 -215.06 47.36 -118.11
C LYS A 24 -214.56 47.40 -116.67
N ILE A 25 -214.77 46.34 -115.87
CA ILE A 25 -214.22 46.17 -114.51
C ILE A 25 -212.69 46.10 -114.55
N HIS A 26 -212.09 45.43 -115.53
CA HIS A 26 -210.64 45.32 -115.65
C HIS A 26 -210.03 46.64 -116.13
N LEU A 27 -210.66 47.35 -117.08
CA LEU A 27 -210.23 48.67 -117.52
C LEU A 27 -210.44 49.71 -116.42
N GLU A 28 -211.51 49.60 -115.63
CA GLU A 28 -211.75 50.38 -114.43
C GLU A 28 -210.66 50.09 -113.38
N ARG A 29 -210.35 48.83 -113.05
CA ARG A 29 -209.24 48.47 -112.15
C ARG A 29 -207.89 48.97 -112.63
N LEU A 30 -207.60 48.92 -113.93
CA LEU A 30 -206.32 49.36 -114.51
C LEU A 30 -206.25 50.89 -114.56
N SER A 31 -207.36 51.56 -114.89
CA SER A 31 -207.51 53.02 -114.81
C SER A 31 -207.43 53.50 -113.37
N GLU A 32 -207.98 52.76 -112.41
CA GLU A 32 -207.98 53.05 -110.98
C GLU A 32 -206.60 52.76 -110.38
N GLN A 33 -205.89 51.70 -110.80
CA GLN A 33 -204.49 51.47 -110.43
C GLN A 33 -203.57 52.52 -111.02
N LYS A 34 -203.75 52.89 -112.30
CA LYS A 34 -202.99 53.98 -112.92
C LYS A 34 -203.33 55.33 -112.30
N LEU A 35 -204.59 55.58 -111.93
CA LEU A 35 -205.01 56.76 -111.19
C LEU A 35 -204.41 56.75 -109.78
N ARG A 36 -204.42 55.63 -109.07
CA ARG A 36 -203.75 55.46 -107.76
C ARG A 36 -202.24 55.60 -107.87
N GLN A 37 -201.62 55.15 -108.96
CA GLN A 37 -200.18 55.31 -109.21
C GLN A 37 -199.85 56.77 -109.56
N LYS A 38 -200.71 57.43 -110.35
CA LYS A 38 -200.62 58.86 -110.63
C LYS A 38 -200.79 59.67 -109.34
N ILE A 39 -201.77 59.34 -108.49
CA ILE A 39 -201.96 59.92 -107.15
C ILE A 39 -200.76 59.61 -106.24
N ARG A 40 -200.19 58.40 -106.22
CA ARG A 40 -198.97 58.10 -105.44
C ARG A 40 -197.77 58.94 -105.88
N ASN A 41 -197.67 59.25 -107.17
CA ASN A 41 -196.56 59.99 -107.75
C ASN A 41 -196.77 61.53 -107.66
N GLU A 42 -198.00 62.01 -107.82
CA GLU A 42 -198.39 63.45 -107.76
C GLU A 42 -198.71 63.91 -106.34
N SER A 43 -199.19 63.04 -105.44
CA SER A 43 -199.43 63.36 -104.03
C SER A 43 -198.11 63.56 -103.29
N VAL A 44 -197.94 64.74 -102.74
CA VAL A 44 -196.78 65.13 -101.94
C VAL A 44 -196.71 64.31 -100.64
N GLU A 45 -197.84 64.06 -99.98
CA GLU A 45 -197.91 63.36 -98.69
C GLU A 45 -197.38 61.91 -98.76
N LEU A 46 -197.70 61.19 -99.82
CA LEU A 46 -197.25 59.81 -100.01
C LEU A 46 -195.75 59.73 -100.32
N ARG A 47 -195.21 60.73 -101.02
CA ARG A 47 -193.77 60.87 -101.25
C ARG A 47 -193.02 61.18 -99.96
N GLU A 48 -193.56 62.06 -99.13
CA GLU A 48 -193.02 62.36 -97.80
C GLU A 48 -193.05 61.15 -96.87
N LEU A 49 -194.15 60.41 -96.84
CA LEU A 49 -194.24 59.17 -96.07
C LEU A 49 -193.22 58.13 -96.55
N GLY A 50 -193.05 57.98 -97.87
CA GLY A 50 -192.02 57.09 -98.44
C GLY A 50 -190.59 57.51 -98.09
N ASN A 51 -190.30 58.83 -98.06
CA ASN A 51 -189.02 59.35 -97.58
C ASN A 51 -188.80 59.07 -96.09
N LYS A 52 -189.83 59.30 -95.25
CA LYS A 52 -189.76 59.03 -93.79
C LYS A 52 -189.56 57.54 -93.50
N LEU A 53 -190.20 56.65 -94.26
CA LEU A 53 -189.99 55.21 -94.14
C LEU A 53 -188.57 54.81 -94.56
N ARG A 54 -188.02 55.35 -95.66
CA ARG A 54 -186.62 55.12 -96.04
C ARG A 54 -185.64 55.61 -94.98
N SER A 55 -185.86 56.80 -94.40
CA SER A 55 -185.01 57.29 -93.30
C SER A 55 -185.11 56.41 -92.06
N ALA A 56 -186.28 55.84 -91.75
CA ALA A 56 -186.43 54.91 -90.64
C ALA A 56 -185.66 53.59 -90.87
N TYR A 57 -185.65 53.06 -92.10
CA TYR A 57 -184.83 51.88 -92.44
C TYR A 57 -183.33 52.17 -92.33
N VAL A 58 -182.86 53.34 -92.79
CA VAL A 58 -181.46 53.76 -92.62
C VAL A 58 -181.12 53.93 -91.14
N ALA A 59 -182.00 54.54 -90.34
CA ALA A 59 -181.81 54.69 -88.90
C ALA A 59 -181.73 53.32 -88.19
N LYS A 60 -182.57 52.34 -88.59
CA LYS A 60 -182.51 50.97 -88.07
C LYS A 60 -181.16 50.31 -88.38
N GLN A 61 -180.65 50.46 -89.60
CA GLN A 61 -179.36 49.90 -90.02
C GLN A 61 -178.19 50.58 -89.29
N GLN A 62 -178.24 51.90 -89.12
CA GLN A 62 -177.25 52.64 -88.33
C GLN A 62 -177.25 52.20 -86.87
N LEU A 63 -178.42 51.95 -86.26
CA LEU A 63 -178.52 51.45 -84.89
C LEU A 63 -177.84 50.07 -84.74
N ALA A 64 -178.06 49.16 -85.71
CA ALA A 64 -177.41 47.85 -85.71
C ALA A 64 -175.89 47.98 -85.83
N GLN A 65 -175.40 48.84 -86.72
CA GLN A 65 -173.96 49.09 -86.88
C GLN A 65 -173.33 49.72 -85.63
N ILE A 66 -174.04 50.62 -84.95
CA ILE A 66 -173.59 51.20 -83.67
C ILE A 66 -173.53 50.11 -82.59
N ALA A 67 -174.51 49.19 -82.56
CA ALA A 67 -174.51 48.08 -81.63
C ALA A 67 -173.32 47.12 -81.87
N GLU A 68 -173.03 46.76 -83.13
CA GLU A 68 -171.88 45.93 -83.49
C GLU A 68 -170.55 46.59 -83.11
N LYS A 69 -170.37 47.89 -83.43
CA LYS A 69 -169.16 48.62 -83.04
C LYS A 69 -168.98 48.69 -81.53
N ARG A 70 -170.08 48.83 -80.78
CA ARG A 70 -170.03 48.81 -79.30
C ARG A 70 -169.65 47.43 -78.78
N ALA A 71 -170.23 46.36 -79.31
CA ALA A 71 -169.85 45.00 -78.93
C ALA A 71 -168.37 44.74 -79.20
N HIS A 72 -167.89 45.09 -80.40
CA HIS A 72 -166.48 44.92 -80.76
C HIS A 72 -165.54 45.76 -79.87
N ALA A 73 -165.93 46.98 -79.50
CA ALA A 73 -165.16 47.80 -78.58
C ALA A 73 -165.08 47.19 -77.17
N TYR A 74 -166.18 46.58 -76.69
CA TYR A 74 -166.17 45.85 -75.42
C TYR A 74 -165.26 44.62 -75.49
N ASP A 75 -165.31 43.84 -76.57
CA ASP A 75 -164.42 42.69 -76.77
C ASP A 75 -162.95 43.12 -76.74
N LEU A 76 -162.59 44.17 -77.49
CA LEU A 76 -161.23 44.73 -77.48
C LEU A 76 -160.79 45.16 -76.08
N MET A 77 -161.64 45.88 -75.35
CA MET A 77 -161.34 46.31 -73.97
C MET A 77 -161.10 45.13 -73.03
N THR A 78 -161.86 44.04 -73.19
CA THR A 78 -161.66 42.84 -72.37
C THR A 78 -160.37 42.11 -72.71
N GLU A 79 -160.02 41.99 -73.99
CA GLU A 79 -158.75 41.41 -74.43
C GLU A 79 -157.55 42.25 -73.95
N GLU A 80 -157.61 43.57 -74.10
CA GLU A 80 -156.57 44.49 -73.62
C GLU A 80 -156.41 44.41 -72.09
N ALA A 81 -157.51 44.34 -71.34
CA ALA A 81 -157.46 44.18 -69.89
C ALA A 81 -156.85 42.84 -69.46
N LEU A 82 -157.15 41.75 -70.18
CA LEU A 82 -156.54 40.44 -69.93
C LEU A 82 -155.04 40.44 -70.24
N GLN A 83 -154.62 41.03 -71.36
CA GLN A 83 -153.20 41.16 -71.72
C GLN A 83 -152.44 42.01 -70.70
N ALA A 84 -153.01 43.14 -70.27
CA ALA A 84 -152.42 43.99 -69.25
C ALA A 84 -152.28 43.25 -67.91
N HIS A 85 -153.27 42.45 -67.52
CA HIS A 85 -153.21 41.65 -66.30
C HIS A 85 -152.14 40.55 -66.36
N GLN A 86 -152.04 39.84 -67.50
CA GLN A 86 -151.00 38.83 -67.70
C GLN A 86 -149.59 39.42 -67.66
N LEU A 87 -149.37 40.56 -68.31
CA LEU A 87 -148.07 41.25 -68.28
C LEU A 87 -147.73 41.73 -66.87
N ALA A 88 -148.69 42.28 -66.13
CA ALA A 88 -148.49 42.71 -64.75
C ALA A 88 -148.17 41.53 -63.81
N SER A 89 -148.81 40.37 -64.01
CA SER A 89 -148.51 39.15 -63.26
C SER A 89 -147.10 38.64 -63.55
N GLN A 90 -146.70 38.56 -64.83
CA GLN A 90 -145.36 38.12 -65.22
C GLN A 90 -144.26 39.05 -64.68
N LEU A 91 -144.46 40.37 -64.76
CA LEU A 91 -143.54 41.34 -64.16
C LEU A 91 -143.45 41.16 -62.64
N GLY A 92 -144.58 40.87 -61.97
CA GLY A 92 -144.61 40.56 -60.54
C GLY A 92 -143.81 39.30 -60.19
N ASP A 93 -144.01 38.23 -60.95
CA ASP A 93 -143.32 36.95 -60.76
C ASP A 93 -141.80 37.09 -61.02
N ASP A 94 -141.40 37.80 -62.08
CA ASP A 94 -139.99 38.07 -62.40
C ASP A 94 -139.29 38.93 -61.31
N LEU A 95 -140.02 39.90 -60.74
CA LEU A 95 -139.54 40.70 -59.61
C LEU A 95 -139.30 39.85 -58.36
N ILE A 96 -140.22 38.92 -58.05
CA ILE A 96 -140.08 38.00 -56.92
C ILE A 96 -138.87 37.08 -57.13
N VAL A 97 -138.71 36.50 -58.32
CA VAL A 97 -137.56 35.64 -58.64
C VAL A 97 -136.24 36.40 -58.55
N ALA A 98 -136.18 37.65 -59.02
CA ALA A 98 -135.00 38.48 -58.92
C ALA A 98 -134.63 38.83 -57.45
N GLU A 99 -135.63 39.10 -56.61
CA GLU A 99 -135.44 39.33 -55.18
C GLU A 99 -134.98 38.06 -54.45
N GLU A 100 -135.51 36.89 -54.80
CA GLU A 100 -135.06 35.58 -54.28
C GLU A 100 -133.61 35.25 -54.69
N GLU A 101 -133.21 35.57 -55.93
CA GLU A 101 -131.81 35.39 -56.34
C GLU A 101 -130.86 36.34 -55.60
N GLU A 102 -131.27 37.60 -55.40
CA GLU A 102 -130.46 38.60 -54.69
C GLU A 102 -130.29 38.23 -53.21
N THR A 103 -131.35 37.76 -52.57
CA THR A 103 -131.30 37.22 -51.19
C THR A 103 -130.42 35.98 -51.10
N ARG A 104 -130.52 35.02 -52.03
CA ARG A 104 -129.60 33.85 -52.08
C ARG A 104 -128.14 34.23 -52.26
N ARG A 105 -127.85 35.23 -53.10
CA ARG A 105 -126.48 35.76 -53.29
C ARG A 105 -125.97 36.41 -52.01
N LYS A 106 -126.78 37.25 -51.36
CA LYS A 106 -126.47 37.86 -50.06
C LYS A 106 -126.24 36.80 -48.98
N GLU A 107 -127.09 35.79 -48.90
CA GLU A 107 -126.93 34.67 -47.97
C GLU A 107 -125.64 33.90 -48.20
N SER A 108 -125.28 33.64 -49.46
CA SER A 108 -124.03 32.95 -49.82
C SER A 108 -122.81 33.79 -49.46
N GLN A 109 -122.84 35.10 -49.72
CA GLN A 109 -121.78 36.02 -49.30
C GLN A 109 -121.67 36.12 -47.78
N MET A 110 -122.80 36.12 -47.07
CA MET A 110 -122.83 36.13 -45.60
C MET A 110 -122.29 34.82 -45.01
N LYS A 111 -122.58 33.66 -45.62
CA LYS A 111 -121.99 32.37 -45.24
C LYS A 111 -120.47 32.39 -45.44
N HIS A 112 -120.01 32.82 -46.61
CA HIS A 112 -118.58 32.91 -46.89
C HIS A 112 -117.85 33.89 -45.94
N ARG A 113 -118.46 35.04 -45.65
CA ARG A 113 -117.92 35.99 -44.67
C ARG A 113 -117.85 35.37 -43.27
N ARG A 114 -118.88 34.65 -42.84
CA ARG A 114 -118.89 33.93 -41.54
C ARG A 114 -117.79 32.86 -41.48
N GLU A 115 -117.54 32.15 -42.57
CA GLU A 115 -116.46 31.16 -42.66
C GLU A 115 -115.08 31.81 -42.55
N LEU A 116 -114.85 32.94 -43.26
CA LEU A 116 -113.62 33.71 -43.14
C LEU A 116 -113.42 34.27 -41.73
N ASP A 117 -114.47 34.83 -41.12
CA ASP A 117 -114.43 35.33 -39.74
C ASP A 117 -114.10 34.18 -38.77
N ALA A 118 -114.66 32.98 -38.96
CA ALA A 118 -114.36 31.80 -38.17
C ALA A 118 -112.90 31.35 -38.32
N GLN A 119 -112.35 31.32 -39.54
CA GLN A 119 -110.93 31.00 -39.77
C GLN A 119 -109.99 32.03 -39.12
N MET A 120 -110.37 33.31 -39.14
CA MET A 120 -109.59 34.37 -38.49
C MET A 120 -109.61 34.22 -36.96
N MET A 121 -110.75 33.84 -36.38
CA MET A 121 -110.86 33.52 -34.96
C MET A 121 -110.02 32.30 -34.59
N GLU A 122 -110.09 31.22 -35.36
CA GLU A 122 -109.32 30.00 -35.12
C GLU A 122 -107.80 30.28 -35.18
N GLN A 123 -107.34 31.04 -36.18
CA GLN A 123 -105.94 31.46 -36.23
C GLN A 123 -105.53 32.36 -35.06
N ALA A 124 -106.42 33.24 -34.60
CA ALA A 124 -106.16 34.08 -33.43
C ALA A 124 -106.04 33.23 -32.15
N GLU A 125 -106.89 32.22 -31.98
CA GLU A 125 -106.81 31.28 -30.87
C GLU A 125 -105.55 30.43 -30.92
N LEU A 126 -105.16 29.93 -32.09
CA LEU A 126 -103.90 29.20 -32.27
C LEU A 126 -102.69 30.06 -31.92
N ARG A 127 -102.67 31.32 -32.38
CA ARG A 127 -101.61 32.29 -32.01
C ARG A 127 -101.57 32.53 -30.50
N ARG A 128 -102.74 32.64 -29.87
CA ARG A 128 -102.84 32.82 -28.41
C ARG A 128 -102.30 31.59 -27.66
N LYS A 129 -102.70 30.37 -28.04
CA LYS A 129 -102.20 29.13 -27.44
C LYS A 129 -100.69 28.98 -27.60
N ALA A 130 -100.16 29.23 -28.80
CA ALA A 130 -98.72 29.20 -29.05
C ALA A 130 -97.95 30.24 -28.21
N TYR A 131 -98.55 31.41 -27.96
CA TYR A 131 -97.95 32.43 -27.09
C TYR A 131 -98.01 32.04 -25.61
N GLU A 132 -99.10 31.42 -25.15
CA GLU A 132 -99.22 30.87 -23.80
C GLU A 132 -98.19 29.74 -23.57
N GLU A 133 -98.01 28.85 -24.55
CA GLU A 133 -96.96 27.81 -24.54
C GLU A 133 -95.56 28.43 -24.51
N PHE A 134 -95.28 29.42 -25.35
CA PHE A 134 -93.99 30.12 -25.34
C PHE A 134 -93.69 30.79 -23.98
N LEU A 135 -94.69 31.42 -23.35
CA LEU A 135 -94.52 32.00 -22.02
C LEU A 135 -94.24 30.93 -20.97
N HIS A 136 -94.93 29.79 -21.05
CA HIS A 136 -94.69 28.67 -20.15
C HIS A 136 -93.27 28.11 -20.33
N ASP A 137 -92.86 27.86 -21.57
CA ASP A 137 -91.51 27.39 -21.90
C ASP A 137 -90.45 28.37 -21.42
N LYS A 138 -90.67 29.67 -21.61
CA LYS A 138 -89.76 30.71 -21.12
C LYS A 138 -89.62 30.67 -19.60
N GLN A 139 -90.74 30.54 -18.87
CA GLN A 139 -90.71 30.43 -17.41
C GLN A 139 -89.95 29.17 -16.97
N MET A 140 -90.18 28.02 -17.62
CA MET A 140 -89.45 26.80 -17.32
C MET A 140 -87.95 26.94 -17.60
N ILE A 141 -87.57 27.58 -18.72
CA ILE A 141 -86.17 27.86 -19.04
C ILE A 141 -85.55 28.78 -17.99
N ASP A 142 -86.24 29.86 -17.59
CA ASP A 142 -85.77 30.79 -16.57
C ASP A 142 -85.57 30.09 -15.21
N GLU A 143 -86.48 29.17 -14.85
CA GLU A 143 -86.34 28.33 -13.64
C GLU A 143 -85.13 27.39 -13.72
N VAL A 144 -84.91 26.74 -14.87
CA VAL A 144 -83.75 25.85 -15.09
C VAL A 144 -82.45 26.66 -15.01
N VAL A 145 -82.39 27.82 -15.65
CA VAL A 145 -81.21 28.71 -15.59
C VAL A 145 -80.94 29.17 -14.16
N ASN A 146 -81.98 29.52 -13.40
CA ASN A 146 -81.82 29.92 -12.00
C ASN A 146 -81.34 28.76 -11.12
N LYS A 147 -81.83 27.53 -11.34
CA LYS A 147 -81.31 26.34 -10.64
C LYS A 147 -79.84 26.08 -10.96
N ILE A 148 -79.43 26.17 -12.23
CA ILE A 148 -78.01 26.02 -12.63
C ILE A 148 -77.14 27.07 -11.94
N LYS A 149 -77.56 28.34 -11.94
CA LYS A 149 -76.81 29.41 -11.25
C LYS A 149 -76.67 29.13 -9.75
N GLN A 150 -77.72 28.65 -9.09
CA GLN A 150 -77.68 28.30 -7.67
C GLN A 150 -76.77 27.09 -7.40
N GLU A 151 -76.81 26.06 -8.26
CA GLU A 151 -75.93 24.90 -8.17
C GLU A 151 -74.46 25.30 -8.36
N ASP A 152 -74.15 26.13 -9.36
CA ASP A 152 -72.81 26.67 -9.59
C ASP A 152 -72.28 27.47 -8.39
N GLU A 153 -73.12 28.32 -7.79
CA GLU A 153 -72.75 29.12 -6.62
C GLU A 153 -72.45 28.21 -5.41
N ASN A 154 -73.33 27.24 -5.15
CA ASN A 154 -73.15 26.25 -4.09
C ASN A 154 -71.89 25.39 -4.30
N GLU A 155 -71.59 24.99 -5.54
CA GLU A 155 -70.39 24.23 -5.85
C GLU A 155 -69.13 25.07 -5.63
N ARG A 156 -69.14 26.35 -6.04
CA ARG A 156 -68.04 27.29 -5.75
C ARG A 156 -67.81 27.44 -4.26
N GLU A 157 -68.86 27.59 -3.46
CA GLU A 157 -68.74 27.67 -2.02
C GLU A 157 -68.17 26.40 -1.40
N LYS A 158 -68.63 25.22 -1.81
CA LYS A 158 -68.07 23.93 -1.36
C LYS A 158 -66.59 23.81 -1.70
N ARG A 159 -66.21 24.15 -2.94
CA ARG A 159 -64.80 24.17 -3.37
C ARG A 159 -63.96 25.17 -2.57
N ARG A 160 -64.50 26.35 -2.23
CA ARG A 160 -63.83 27.33 -1.35
C ARG A 160 -63.61 26.75 0.05
N LYS A 161 -64.67 26.22 0.68
CA LYS A 161 -64.59 25.58 2.01
C LYS A 161 -63.58 24.44 2.04
N GLN A 162 -63.55 23.58 1.02
CA GLN A 162 -62.52 22.53 0.89
C GLN A 162 -61.11 23.10 0.77
N LYS A 163 -60.90 24.11 -0.07
CA LYS A 163 -59.58 24.76 -0.19
C LYS A 163 -59.13 25.39 1.12
N ASP A 164 -60.04 26.00 1.86
CA ASP A 164 -59.73 26.64 3.13
C ASP A 164 -59.41 25.60 4.22
N LEU A 165 -60.15 24.47 4.24
CA LEU A 165 -59.87 23.35 5.15
C LEU A 165 -58.49 22.73 4.85
N ILE A 166 -58.20 22.45 3.57
CA ILE A 166 -56.88 21.95 3.14
C ILE A 166 -55.76 22.93 3.51
N LYS A 167 -55.97 24.24 3.33
CA LYS A 167 -54.98 25.25 3.76
C LYS A 167 -54.74 25.23 5.26
N GLN A 168 -55.78 25.05 6.06
CA GLN A 168 -55.65 24.94 7.52
C GLN A 168 -54.88 23.68 7.91
N GLU A 169 -55.20 22.53 7.31
CA GLU A 169 -54.47 21.27 7.52
C GLU A 169 -53.00 21.39 7.11
N ILE A 170 -52.70 21.99 5.96
CA ILE A 170 -51.32 22.23 5.52
C ILE A 170 -50.57 23.15 6.51
N SER A 171 -51.22 24.21 6.99
CA SER A 171 -50.64 25.13 7.97
C SER A 171 -50.35 24.44 9.30
N GLN A 172 -51.27 23.60 9.77
CA GLN A 172 -51.08 22.80 10.99
C GLN A 172 -49.92 21.82 10.81
N TYR A 173 -49.88 21.08 9.71
CA TYR A 173 -48.79 20.14 9.41
C TYR A 173 -47.43 20.84 9.30
N GLN A 174 -47.39 22.03 8.69
CA GLN A 174 -46.16 22.83 8.62
C GLN A 174 -45.68 23.26 10.01
N LYS A 175 -46.58 23.72 10.89
CA LYS A 175 -46.23 24.06 12.27
C LYS A 175 -45.74 22.85 13.06
N GLU A 176 -46.47 21.74 13.01
CA GLU A 176 -46.08 20.48 13.68
C GLU A 176 -44.71 20.01 13.20
N ARG A 177 -44.43 20.14 11.89
CA ARG A 177 -43.13 19.79 11.32
C ARG A 177 -42.02 20.73 11.75
N GLU A 178 -42.28 22.04 11.83
CA GLU A 178 -41.32 23.01 12.35
C GLU A 178 -41.00 22.75 13.83
N ASP A 179 -42.01 22.46 14.63
CA ASP A 179 -41.86 22.16 16.06
C ASP A 179 -41.11 20.84 16.27
N TYR A 180 -41.39 19.83 15.44
CA TYR A 180 -40.62 18.59 15.40
C TYR A 180 -39.15 18.84 15.07
N LEU A 181 -38.86 19.61 14.00
CA LEU A 181 -37.50 19.96 13.61
C LEU A 181 -36.76 20.75 14.69
N LYS A 182 -37.45 21.68 15.39
CA LYS A 182 -36.87 22.43 16.51
C LYS A 182 -36.56 21.50 17.68
N ALA A 183 -37.48 20.61 18.05
CA ALA A 183 -37.27 19.65 19.13
C ALA A 183 -36.13 18.67 18.80
N GLU A 184 -36.03 18.21 17.54
CA GLU A 184 -34.94 17.35 17.09
C GLU A 184 -33.59 18.08 17.11
N LYS A 185 -33.53 19.34 16.66
CA LYS A 185 -32.32 20.16 16.77
C LYS A 185 -31.89 20.40 18.21
N GLN A 186 -32.84 20.64 19.12
CA GLN A 186 -32.56 20.79 20.55
C GLN A 186 -31.98 19.51 21.12
N LYS A 187 -32.62 18.35 20.87
CA LYS A 187 -32.08 17.05 21.30
C LYS A 187 -30.67 16.79 20.78
N LEU A 188 -30.43 17.09 19.50
CA LEU A 188 -29.10 16.94 18.91
C LEU A 188 -28.08 17.89 19.56
N SER A 189 -28.48 19.14 19.86
CA SER A 189 -27.62 20.10 20.57
C SER A 189 -27.26 19.59 21.97
N ASP A 190 -28.24 19.09 22.71
CA ASP A 190 -28.04 18.55 24.06
C ASP A 190 -27.14 17.30 24.02
N GLU A 191 -27.31 16.42 23.03
CA GLU A 191 -26.45 15.26 22.81
C GLU A 191 -25.01 15.67 22.45
N LEU A 192 -24.85 16.67 21.58
CA LEU A 192 -23.53 17.20 21.23
C LEU A 192 -22.84 17.84 22.43
N GLU A 193 -23.56 18.60 23.26
CA GLU A 193 -23.04 19.16 24.50
C GLU A 193 -22.62 18.05 25.48
N ALA A 194 -23.41 16.97 25.59
CA ALA A 194 -23.06 15.82 26.41
C ALA A 194 -21.80 15.10 25.88
N ILE A 195 -21.67 14.94 24.56
CA ILE A 195 -20.47 14.39 23.93
C ILE A 195 -19.27 15.29 24.22
N HIS A 196 -19.40 16.61 24.03
CA HIS A 196 -18.33 17.56 24.30
C HIS A 196 -17.87 17.51 25.76
N ALA A 197 -18.81 17.51 26.72
CA ALA A 197 -18.51 17.38 28.13
C ALA A 197 -17.82 16.05 28.47
N TYR A 198 -18.21 14.95 27.83
CA TYR A 198 -17.55 13.66 27.99
C TYR A 198 -16.13 13.66 27.40
N THR A 199 -15.94 14.23 26.20
CA THR A 199 -14.62 14.34 25.57
C THR A 199 -13.67 15.19 26.39
N ALA A 200 -14.12 16.34 26.91
CA ALA A 200 -13.31 17.19 27.76
C ALA A 200 -12.84 16.45 29.03
N LYS A 201 -13.74 15.72 29.70
CA LYS A 201 -13.37 14.87 30.86
C LYS A 201 -12.35 13.81 30.48
N LYS A 202 -12.50 13.17 29.31
CA LYS A 202 -11.55 12.15 28.84
C LYS A 202 -10.19 12.74 28.48
N ASP A 203 -10.17 13.91 27.87
CA ASP A 203 -8.94 14.63 27.57
C ASP A 203 -8.22 15.07 28.85
N ASP A 204 -8.96 15.54 29.86
CA ASP A 204 -8.42 15.87 31.18
C ASP A 204 -7.81 14.64 31.87
N GLU A 205 -8.50 13.49 31.86
CA GLU A 205 -7.97 12.22 32.37
C GLU A 205 -6.69 11.80 31.64
N GLN A 206 -6.68 11.89 30.30
CA GLN A 206 -5.50 11.56 29.50
C GLN A 206 -4.34 12.52 29.74
N ASN A 207 -4.62 13.82 29.86
CA ASN A 207 -3.62 14.83 30.14
C ASN A 207 -3.03 14.66 31.54
N ALA A 208 -3.86 14.34 32.55
CA ALA A 208 -3.41 13.99 33.89
C ALA A 208 -2.53 12.73 33.88
N ALA A 209 -2.91 11.68 33.14
CA ALA A 209 -2.10 10.48 32.98
C ALA A 209 -0.76 10.77 32.29
N LYS A 210 -0.75 11.56 31.21
CA LYS A 210 0.47 12.01 30.52
C LYS A 210 1.36 12.84 31.44
N ALA A 211 0.79 13.74 32.24
CA ALA A 211 1.52 14.54 33.21
C ALA A 211 2.15 13.67 34.32
N ALA A 212 1.42 12.66 34.81
CA ALA A 212 1.95 11.71 35.78
C ALA A 212 3.11 10.86 35.21
N ILE A 213 3.00 10.43 33.94
CA ILE A 213 4.09 9.72 33.26
C ILE A 213 5.32 10.63 33.12
N LYS A 214 5.15 11.89 32.68
CA LYS A 214 6.25 12.85 32.57
C LYS A 214 6.90 13.12 33.93
N ALA A 215 6.13 13.37 34.98
CA ALA A 215 6.66 13.57 36.33
C ALA A 215 7.45 12.34 36.82
N ARG A 216 7.00 11.12 36.50
CA ARG A 216 7.74 9.89 36.81
C ARG A 216 9.03 9.78 35.99
N GLN A 217 9.01 10.16 34.72
CA GLN A 217 10.21 10.20 33.88
C GLN A 217 11.24 11.19 34.42
N GLU A 218 10.81 12.40 34.80
CA GLU A 218 11.67 13.41 35.42
C GLU A 218 12.28 12.92 36.75
N GLN A 219 11.53 12.16 37.55
CA GLN A 219 12.06 11.53 38.77
C GLN A 219 13.10 10.45 38.44
N ILE A 220 12.86 9.63 37.42
CA ILE A 220 13.82 8.61 36.96
C ILE A 220 15.09 9.27 36.43
N GLU A 221 14.97 10.34 35.65
CA GLU A 221 16.11 11.08 35.10
C GLU A 221 16.97 11.69 36.22
N LYS A 222 16.35 12.30 37.24
CA LYS A 222 17.07 12.78 38.43
C LYS A 222 17.82 11.66 39.15
N LEU A 223 17.20 10.50 39.33
CA LEU A 223 17.84 9.33 39.94
C LEU A 223 18.99 8.79 39.07
N GLN A 224 18.83 8.80 37.74
CA GLN A 224 19.89 8.41 36.80
C GLN A 224 21.07 9.38 36.84
N ASP A 225 20.82 10.68 36.93
CA ASP A 225 21.86 11.70 37.09
C ASP A 225 22.61 11.56 38.41
N GLU A 226 21.90 11.29 39.52
CA GLU A 226 22.50 11.02 40.82
C GLU A 226 23.36 9.75 40.78
N LEU A 227 22.84 8.66 40.22
CA LEU A 227 23.59 7.42 40.04
C LEU A 227 24.81 7.61 39.13
N GLY A 228 24.68 8.39 38.06
CA GLY A 228 25.78 8.73 37.16
C GLY A 228 26.89 9.50 37.88
N LYS A 229 26.54 10.46 38.75
CA LYS A 229 27.51 11.18 39.59
C LYS A 229 28.20 10.25 40.59
N GLU A 230 27.48 9.31 41.20
CA GLU A 230 28.07 8.33 42.12
C GLU A 230 29.02 7.36 41.41
N LEU A 231 28.65 6.88 40.22
CA LEU A 231 29.52 6.03 39.40
C LEU A 231 30.80 6.76 39.01
N LEU A 232 30.69 8.01 38.55
CA LEU A 232 31.87 8.84 38.24
C LEU A 232 32.76 9.08 39.47
N ARG A 233 32.19 9.27 40.66
CA ARG A 233 32.97 9.37 41.91
C ARG A 233 33.73 8.08 42.20
N LYS A 234 33.04 6.93 42.15
CA LYS A 234 33.67 5.61 42.36
C LYS A 234 34.75 5.31 41.33
N GLU A 235 34.55 5.73 40.09
CA GLU A 235 35.55 5.53 39.03
C GLU A 235 36.78 6.42 39.24
N LYS A 236 36.60 7.66 39.69
CA LYS A 236 37.72 8.51 40.13
C LYS A 236 38.46 7.92 41.32
N GLU A 237 37.75 7.44 42.34
CA GLU A 237 38.36 6.75 43.49
C GLU A 237 39.17 5.52 43.04
N ARG A 238 38.65 4.75 42.07
CA ARG A 238 39.38 3.61 41.49
C ARG A 238 40.64 4.04 40.74
N GLN A 239 40.56 5.11 39.96
CA GLN A 239 41.72 5.66 39.26
C GLN A 239 42.79 6.14 40.25
N GLU A 240 42.39 6.90 41.27
CA GLU A 240 43.30 7.36 42.33
C GLU A 240 43.98 6.18 43.06
N LEU A 241 43.24 5.11 43.36
CA LEU A 241 43.81 3.89 43.95
C LEU A 241 44.78 3.17 43.03
N GLU A 242 44.48 3.09 41.73
CA GLU A 242 45.37 2.45 40.76
C GLU A 242 46.64 3.30 40.54
N ASP A 243 46.52 4.63 40.53
CA ASP A 243 47.67 5.54 40.49
C ASP A 243 48.56 5.35 41.73
N ILE A 244 47.97 5.29 42.92
CA ILE A 244 48.71 4.99 44.16
C ILE A 244 49.40 3.62 44.05
N ARG A 245 48.71 2.60 43.54
CA ARG A 245 49.29 1.27 43.35
C ARG A 245 50.47 1.28 42.37
N GLN A 246 50.35 2.01 41.26
CA GLN A 246 51.44 2.17 40.29
C GLN A 246 52.64 2.88 40.91
N THR A 247 52.41 3.96 41.68
CA THR A 247 53.50 4.66 42.39
C THR A 247 54.20 3.74 43.39
N LEU A 248 53.45 2.93 44.15
CA LEU A 248 54.02 1.97 45.09
C LEU A 248 54.88 0.91 44.38
N ILE A 249 54.41 0.36 43.25
CA ILE A 249 55.19 -0.61 42.46
C ILE A 249 56.50 0.01 41.97
N LEU A 250 56.47 1.26 41.50
CA LEU A 250 57.67 1.98 41.07
C LEU A 250 58.65 2.18 42.23
N GLU A 251 58.16 2.57 43.41
CA GLU A 251 58.98 2.73 44.61
C GLU A 251 59.58 1.42 45.11
N GLU A 252 58.81 0.33 45.11
CA GLU A 252 59.28 -1.02 45.47
C GLU A 252 60.37 -1.49 44.50
N ASN A 253 60.18 -1.28 43.20
CA ASN A 253 61.20 -1.63 42.20
C ASN A 253 62.47 -0.77 42.36
N ALA A 254 62.32 0.54 42.64
CA ALA A 254 63.46 1.42 42.93
C ALA A 254 64.18 1.01 44.22
N LYS A 255 63.46 0.52 45.23
CA LYS A 255 64.05 -0.03 46.45
C LYS A 255 64.82 -1.32 46.17
N LYS A 256 64.24 -2.26 45.42
CA LYS A 256 64.92 -3.50 44.99
C LYS A 256 66.19 -3.20 44.21
N ALA A 257 66.15 -2.25 43.27
CA ALA A 257 67.34 -1.82 42.53
C ALA A 257 68.44 -1.28 43.46
N ARG A 258 68.08 -0.45 44.44
CA ARG A 258 69.03 0.04 45.46
C ARG A 258 69.62 -1.10 46.30
N GLU A 259 68.80 -2.06 46.73
CA GLU A 259 69.25 -3.24 47.46
C GLU A 259 70.17 -4.13 46.61
N GLU A 260 69.90 -4.28 45.30
CA GLU A 260 70.78 -4.99 44.37
C GLU A 260 72.12 -4.29 44.20
N GLU A 261 72.14 -2.96 44.04
CA GLU A 261 73.37 -2.16 43.99
C GLU A 261 74.19 -2.28 45.28
N GLU A 262 73.54 -2.19 46.44
CA GLU A 262 74.19 -2.37 47.75
C GLU A 262 74.75 -3.79 47.89
N ASN A 263 73.99 -4.81 47.50
CA ASN A 263 74.45 -6.20 47.52
C ASN A 263 75.63 -6.44 46.57
N LEU A 264 75.64 -5.84 45.39
CA LEU A 264 76.78 -5.88 44.47
C LEU A 264 78.01 -5.21 45.09
N TRP A 265 77.82 -4.10 45.80
CA TRP A 265 78.89 -3.41 46.52
C TRP A 265 79.44 -4.24 47.68
N ILE A 266 78.56 -4.84 48.50
CA ILE A 266 78.93 -5.77 49.58
C ILE A 266 79.70 -6.98 49.03
N LYS A 267 79.23 -7.58 47.92
CA LYS A 267 79.93 -8.69 47.25
C LYS A 267 81.33 -8.27 46.76
N LYS A 268 81.47 -7.08 46.16
CA LYS A 268 82.78 -6.54 45.76
C LYS A 268 83.71 -6.38 46.95
N LEU A 269 83.23 -5.78 48.05
CA LEU A 269 84.01 -5.59 49.27
C LEU A 269 84.43 -6.92 49.89
N THR A 270 83.52 -7.88 49.97
CA THR A 270 83.79 -9.22 50.51
C THR A 270 84.81 -9.97 49.65
N ASN A 271 84.72 -9.85 48.33
CA ASN A 271 85.71 -10.45 47.42
C ASN A 271 87.09 -9.81 47.57
N GLN A 272 87.17 -8.49 47.75
CA GLN A 272 88.43 -7.80 48.04
C GLN A 272 89.04 -8.26 49.38
N GLN A 273 88.24 -8.37 50.43
CA GLN A 273 88.68 -8.87 51.73
C GLN A 273 89.14 -10.33 51.66
N LYS A 274 88.42 -11.19 50.93
CA LYS A 274 88.85 -12.58 50.67
C LYS A 274 90.18 -12.64 49.94
N LEU A 275 90.35 -11.82 48.89
CA LEU A 275 91.60 -11.75 48.13
C LEU A 275 92.78 -11.29 49.01
N GLN A 276 92.56 -10.30 49.88
CA GLN A 276 93.56 -9.86 50.86
C GLN A 276 93.91 -10.98 51.86
N ALA A 277 92.91 -11.64 52.44
CA ALA A 277 93.12 -12.74 53.37
C ALA A 277 93.83 -13.94 52.72
N ASP A 278 93.51 -14.26 51.46
CA ASP A 278 94.18 -15.33 50.72
C ASP A 278 95.63 -14.96 50.37
N TYR A 279 95.90 -13.70 50.04
CA TYR A 279 97.27 -13.20 49.86
C TYR A 279 98.09 -13.27 51.15
N GLU A 280 97.54 -12.87 52.29
CA GLU A 280 98.18 -13.00 53.60
C GLU A 280 98.48 -14.47 53.97
N LYS A 281 97.53 -15.38 53.71
CA LYS A 281 97.76 -16.83 53.88
C LYS A 281 98.88 -17.34 52.98
N GLN A 282 98.93 -16.91 51.72
CA GLN A 282 99.97 -17.32 50.78
C GLN A 282 101.37 -16.86 51.25
N LEU A 283 101.49 -15.63 51.76
CA LEU A 283 102.70 -15.11 52.38
C LEU A 283 103.12 -15.95 53.59
N ALA A 284 102.19 -16.21 54.53
CA ALA A 284 102.47 -17.01 55.71
C ALA A 284 102.92 -18.44 55.37
N LEU A 285 102.32 -19.05 54.33
CA LEU A 285 102.75 -20.36 53.83
C LEU A 285 104.16 -20.31 53.23
N LYS A 286 104.47 -19.27 52.45
CA LYS A 286 105.80 -19.08 51.85
C LYS A 286 106.87 -18.85 52.91
N ASP A 287 106.57 -18.11 53.97
CA ASP A 287 107.50 -17.91 55.09
C ASP A 287 107.72 -19.20 55.88
N LYS A 288 106.66 -20.00 56.12
CA LYS A 288 106.81 -21.33 56.71
C LYS A 288 107.63 -22.28 55.84
N GLN A 289 107.47 -22.23 54.51
CA GLN A 289 108.28 -23.02 53.58
C GLN A 289 109.76 -22.62 53.66
N LYS A 290 110.07 -21.31 53.65
CA LYS A 290 111.45 -20.84 53.84
C LYS A 290 112.06 -21.27 55.18
N GLU A 291 111.26 -21.28 56.24
CA GLU A 291 111.76 -21.71 57.55
C GLU A 291 112.03 -23.22 57.59
N LEU A 292 111.18 -24.03 56.93
CA LEU A 292 111.43 -25.46 56.72
C LEU A 292 112.68 -25.70 55.85
N GLU A 293 112.83 -24.99 54.74
CA GLU A 293 114.01 -25.06 53.87
C GLU A 293 115.29 -24.72 54.66
N LYS A 294 115.29 -23.67 55.48
CA LYS A 294 116.44 -23.36 56.36
C LYS A 294 116.73 -24.48 57.36
N GLN A 295 115.71 -25.11 57.94
CA GLN A 295 115.90 -26.23 58.85
C GLN A 295 116.46 -27.47 58.12
N GLU A 296 116.02 -27.73 56.90
CA GLU A 296 116.55 -28.78 56.04
C GLU A 296 117.99 -28.49 55.62
N ASP A 297 118.31 -27.25 55.22
CA ASP A 297 119.67 -26.81 54.92
C ASP A 297 120.60 -26.94 56.14
N MET A 298 120.12 -26.60 57.35
CA MET A 298 120.88 -26.84 58.58
C MET A 298 121.11 -28.33 58.84
N LYS A 299 120.10 -29.18 58.61
CA LYS A 299 120.26 -30.64 58.74
C LYS A 299 121.27 -31.18 57.71
N ILE A 300 121.22 -30.72 56.47
CA ILE A 300 122.16 -31.11 55.41
C ILE A 300 123.58 -30.63 55.75
N ARG A 301 123.73 -29.38 56.22
CA ARG A 301 125.02 -28.84 56.68
C ARG A 301 125.59 -29.66 57.84
N ASN A 302 124.78 -29.97 58.84
CA ASN A 302 125.21 -30.76 60.00
C ASN A 302 125.56 -32.21 59.60
N TYR A 303 124.80 -32.80 58.68
CA TYR A 303 125.12 -34.11 58.13
C TYR A 303 126.45 -34.09 57.35
N MET A 304 126.69 -33.06 56.53
CA MET A 304 127.96 -32.91 55.82
C MET A 304 129.14 -32.67 56.77
N LEU A 305 128.98 -31.87 57.82
CA LEU A 305 129.99 -31.68 58.86
C LEU A 305 130.33 -33.00 59.58
N ALA A 306 129.30 -33.75 60.01
CA ALA A 306 129.50 -35.05 60.65
C ALA A 306 130.18 -36.06 59.72
N LYS A 307 129.84 -36.04 58.42
CA LYS A 307 130.51 -36.87 57.42
C LYS A 307 131.98 -36.48 57.24
N PHE A 308 132.30 -35.19 57.20
CA PHE A 308 133.69 -34.74 57.14
C PHE A 308 134.48 -35.10 58.41
N GLU A 309 133.87 -35.05 59.59
CA GLU A 309 134.50 -35.51 60.84
C GLU A 309 134.77 -37.04 60.84
N GLU A 310 133.82 -37.83 60.34
CA GLU A 310 134.00 -39.28 60.14
C GLU A 310 135.12 -39.56 59.12
N ASP A 311 135.14 -38.86 57.99
CA ASP A 311 136.17 -39.00 56.96
C ASP A 311 137.56 -38.58 57.50
N GLU A 312 137.66 -37.50 58.28
CA GLU A 312 138.91 -37.07 58.93
C GLU A 312 139.37 -38.07 60.00
N ARG A 313 138.45 -38.71 60.73
CA ARG A 313 138.78 -39.79 61.67
C ARG A 313 139.32 -41.02 60.94
N LEU A 314 138.68 -41.43 59.84
CA LEU A 314 139.13 -42.54 59.00
C LEU A 314 140.50 -42.26 58.37
N GLU A 315 140.75 -41.03 57.91
CA GLU A 315 142.05 -40.62 57.37
C GLU A 315 143.16 -40.67 58.44
N LYS A 316 142.88 -40.22 59.66
CA LYS A 316 143.80 -40.35 60.81
C LYS A 316 144.10 -41.82 61.13
N GLU A 317 143.10 -42.69 61.10
CA GLU A 317 143.27 -44.13 61.29
C GLU A 317 144.08 -44.78 60.15
N GLU A 318 143.86 -44.38 58.89
CA GLU A 318 144.67 -44.85 57.76
C GLU A 318 146.12 -44.37 57.84
N LEU A 319 146.36 -43.11 58.19
CA LEU A 319 147.70 -42.57 58.42
C LEU A 319 148.42 -43.34 59.53
N HIS A 320 147.73 -43.63 60.63
CA HIS A 320 148.26 -44.46 61.71
C HIS A 320 148.60 -45.89 61.23
N LYS A 321 147.71 -46.52 60.45
CA LYS A 321 147.96 -47.85 59.84
C LYS A 321 149.15 -47.82 58.86
N ARG A 322 149.30 -46.78 58.04
CA ARG A 322 150.46 -46.60 57.15
C ARG A 322 151.76 -46.44 57.94
N HIS A 323 151.76 -45.65 59.01
CA HIS A 323 152.92 -45.46 59.89
C HIS A 323 153.31 -46.77 60.59
N MET A 324 152.35 -47.52 61.13
CA MET A 324 152.61 -48.81 61.77
C MET A 324 153.20 -49.83 60.77
N LYS A 325 152.65 -49.93 59.56
CA LYS A 325 153.24 -50.78 58.50
C LYS A 325 154.65 -50.35 58.11
N GLN A 326 154.94 -49.06 58.01
CA GLN A 326 156.30 -48.57 57.74
C GLN A 326 157.27 -48.92 58.87
N MET A 327 156.84 -48.84 60.13
CA MET A 327 157.64 -49.26 61.29
C MET A 327 157.88 -50.79 61.31
N GLU A 328 156.89 -51.60 60.92
CA GLU A 328 157.06 -53.05 60.75
C GLU A 328 158.09 -53.36 59.67
N TYR A 329 157.98 -52.75 58.48
CA TYR A 329 158.97 -52.91 57.41
C TYR A 329 160.37 -52.42 57.82
N ALA A 330 160.48 -51.30 58.55
CA ALA A 330 161.75 -50.79 59.06
C ALA A 330 162.38 -51.75 60.08
N ASN A 331 161.59 -52.33 60.98
CA ASN A 331 162.05 -53.32 61.95
C ASN A 331 162.48 -54.65 61.29
N GLU A 332 161.75 -55.13 60.28
CA GLU A 332 162.13 -56.32 59.51
C GLU A 332 163.42 -56.10 58.71
N ALA A 333 163.57 -54.95 58.05
CA ALA A 333 164.81 -54.57 57.38
C ALA A 333 165.98 -54.48 58.37
N HIS A 334 165.76 -53.94 59.57
CA HIS A 334 166.79 -53.84 60.62
C HIS A 334 167.19 -55.22 61.18
N LYS A 335 166.25 -56.17 61.32
CA LYS A 335 166.55 -57.58 61.68
C LYS A 335 167.41 -58.25 60.61
N LEU A 336 167.05 -58.11 59.33
CA LEU A 336 167.82 -58.67 58.21
C LEU A 336 169.25 -58.09 58.15
N LEU A 337 169.42 -56.81 58.50
CA LEU A 337 170.74 -56.16 58.57
C LEU A 337 171.61 -56.73 59.71
N ILE A 338 171.01 -56.97 60.89
CA ILE A 338 171.69 -57.56 62.05
C ILE A 338 172.10 -59.01 61.74
N GLU A 339 171.23 -59.81 61.14
CA GLU A 339 171.53 -61.19 60.74
C GLU A 339 172.65 -61.25 59.69
N LYS A 340 172.64 -60.34 58.70
CA LYS A 340 173.72 -60.23 57.71
C LYS A 340 175.06 -59.87 58.36
N ARG A 341 175.05 -58.94 59.33
CA ARG A 341 176.26 -58.54 60.08
C ARG A 341 176.80 -59.67 60.96
N GLN A 342 175.93 -60.48 61.55
CA GLN A 342 176.32 -61.67 62.33
C GLN A 342 176.90 -62.78 61.44
N ARG A 343 176.33 -63.04 60.25
CA ARG A 343 176.90 -64.01 59.28
C ARG A 343 178.30 -63.61 58.84
N ILE A 344 178.50 -62.33 58.48
CA ILE A 344 179.83 -61.82 58.08
C ILE A 344 180.85 -61.95 59.22
N MET A 345 180.47 -61.65 60.47
CA MET A 345 181.36 -61.78 61.63
C MET A 345 181.74 -63.25 61.92
N GLN A 346 180.82 -64.19 61.70
CA GLN A 346 181.08 -65.63 61.87
C GLN A 346 181.99 -66.18 60.77
N GLU A 347 181.81 -65.75 59.52
CA GLU A 347 182.67 -66.11 58.38
C GLU A 347 184.10 -65.56 58.58
N TYR A 348 184.25 -64.32 59.05
CA TYR A 348 185.55 -63.72 59.34
C TYR A 348 186.29 -64.44 60.47
N ALA A 349 185.57 -64.90 61.50
CA ALA A 349 186.15 -65.64 62.62
C ALA A 349 186.61 -67.06 62.22
N LYS A 350 185.87 -67.72 61.31
CA LYS A 350 186.27 -69.04 60.75
C LYS A 350 187.51 -68.92 59.85
N ALA A 351 187.51 -67.97 58.92
CA ALA A 351 188.64 -67.74 58.01
C ALA A 351 189.94 -67.40 58.77
N ARG A 352 189.84 -66.66 59.89
CA ARG A 352 191.00 -66.33 60.72
C ARG A 352 191.57 -67.55 61.45
N LYS A 353 190.73 -68.50 61.89
CA LYS A 353 191.19 -69.73 62.54
C LYS A 353 191.88 -70.68 61.57
N GLU A 354 191.32 -70.85 60.37
CA GLU A 354 191.89 -71.72 59.32
C GLU A 354 193.27 -71.23 58.87
N LEU A 355 193.46 -69.91 58.72
CA LEU A 355 194.75 -69.31 58.34
C LEU A 355 195.85 -69.51 59.41
N GLU A 356 195.48 -69.51 60.70
CA GLU A 356 196.44 -69.69 61.80
C GLU A 356 196.88 -71.17 61.94
N GLU A 357 195.96 -72.11 61.70
CA GLU A 357 196.25 -73.56 61.73
C GLU A 357 197.12 -74.00 60.54
N GLU A 358 196.91 -73.42 59.36
CA GLU A 358 197.68 -73.75 58.16
C GLU A 358 199.13 -73.23 58.23
N LYS A 359 199.35 -72.06 58.83
CA LYS A 359 200.70 -71.53 59.12
C LYS A 359 201.51 -72.43 60.06
N GLN A 360 200.87 -73.04 61.07
CA GLN A 360 201.54 -73.93 62.01
C GLN A 360 201.96 -75.26 61.36
N ARG A 361 201.17 -75.78 60.41
CA ARG A 361 201.48 -77.03 59.68
C ARG A 361 202.65 -76.88 58.71
N VAL A 362 202.74 -75.76 58.00
CA VAL A 362 203.85 -75.50 57.07
C VAL A 362 205.20 -75.41 57.80
N LEU A 363 205.20 -74.85 59.01
CA LEU A 363 206.42 -74.72 59.83
C LEU A 363 206.93 -76.06 60.38
N THR A 364 206.04 -76.99 60.72
CA THR A 364 206.46 -78.32 61.22
C THR A 364 206.97 -79.22 60.10
N GLU A 365 206.37 -79.16 58.91
CA GLU A 365 206.80 -79.94 57.73
C GLU A 365 208.21 -79.54 57.24
N GLN A 366 208.53 -78.24 57.23
CA GLN A 366 209.87 -77.78 56.84
C GLN A 366 210.97 -78.29 57.78
N ARG A 367 210.67 -78.48 59.08
CA ARG A 367 211.65 -78.93 60.07
C ARG A 367 212.02 -80.41 59.91
N ILE A 368 211.06 -81.24 59.50
CA ILE A 368 211.25 -82.69 59.31
C ILE A 368 212.03 -82.99 58.02
N VAL A 369 211.79 -82.23 56.96
CA VAL A 369 212.50 -82.38 55.68
C VAL A 369 214.00 -82.10 55.82
N GLU A 370 214.38 -81.10 56.62
CA GLU A 370 215.79 -80.74 56.82
C GLU A 370 216.54 -81.77 57.68
N GLU A 371 215.87 -82.43 58.64
CA GLU A 371 216.46 -83.54 59.43
C GLU A 371 216.74 -84.79 58.58
N GLU A 372 215.82 -85.19 57.69
CA GLU A 372 216.00 -86.34 56.79
C GLU A 372 217.05 -86.09 55.70
N ARG A 373 217.19 -84.84 55.24
CA ARG A 373 218.22 -84.44 54.28
C ARG A 373 219.64 -84.64 54.85
N GLN A 374 219.88 -84.27 56.11
CA GLN A 374 221.20 -84.45 56.75
C GLN A 374 221.54 -85.92 57.02
N ARG A 375 220.52 -86.77 57.22
CA ARG A 375 220.70 -88.21 57.43
C ARG A 375 221.12 -88.93 56.15
N MET A 376 220.49 -88.61 55.01
CA MET A 376 220.86 -89.16 53.70
C MET A 376 222.28 -88.76 53.27
N LEU A 377 222.72 -87.55 53.60
CA LEU A 377 224.06 -87.08 53.27
C LEU A 377 225.16 -87.85 54.02
N ARG A 378 224.94 -88.27 55.27
CA ARG A 378 225.96 -88.98 56.07
C ARG A 378 226.18 -90.44 55.64
N GLN A 379 225.14 -91.15 55.20
CA GLN A 379 225.25 -92.58 54.87
C GLN A 379 225.93 -92.85 53.52
N HIS A 380 225.68 -92.01 52.53
CA HIS A 380 226.21 -92.21 51.18
C HIS A 380 227.60 -91.58 50.98
N ALA A 381 228.04 -90.73 51.91
CA ALA A 381 229.30 -89.99 51.81
C ALA A 381 230.54 -90.88 51.67
N ASN A 382 230.61 -92.01 52.37
CA ASN A 382 231.80 -92.87 52.32
C ASN A 382 231.93 -93.66 50.99
N ASN A 383 230.82 -93.95 50.30
CA ASN A 383 230.86 -94.79 49.11
C ASN A 383 230.96 -94.02 47.79
N LEU A 384 230.85 -92.68 47.80
CA LEU A 384 230.65 -91.87 46.58
C LEU A 384 231.58 -90.65 46.43
N TRP A 385 232.62 -90.49 47.27
CA TRP A 385 233.40 -89.24 47.36
C TRP A 385 234.07 -88.80 46.05
N ASN A 386 234.55 -89.74 45.21
CA ASN A 386 235.18 -89.40 43.92
C ASN A 386 234.19 -89.19 42.75
N HIS A 387 232.87 -89.34 42.94
CA HIS A 387 231.87 -89.22 41.86
C HIS A 387 230.72 -88.24 42.13
N LEU A 388 230.84 -87.35 43.12
CA LEU A 388 229.72 -86.46 43.46
C LEU A 388 229.62 -85.22 42.54
N PRO A 389 228.43 -84.98 41.95
CA PRO A 389 228.19 -83.78 41.14
C PRO A 389 228.07 -82.51 41.99
N LYS A 390 228.44 -81.38 41.38
CA LYS A 390 228.62 -80.08 42.03
C LYS A 390 227.26 -79.42 42.37
N GLY A 391 226.96 -79.23 43.66
CA GLY A 391 225.81 -78.45 44.15
C GLY A 391 224.98 -79.01 45.31
N ILE A 392 225.33 -80.18 45.85
CA ILE A 392 224.47 -80.92 46.81
C ILE A 392 224.50 -80.29 48.23
N PHE A 393 225.56 -79.54 48.54
CA PHE A 393 225.75 -78.87 49.83
C PHE A 393 225.16 -77.45 49.77
N ARG A 394 224.19 -77.14 50.64
CA ARG A 394 223.50 -75.83 50.68
C ARG A 394 224.27 -74.79 51.51
N SER A 395 225.18 -75.24 52.37
CA SER A 395 225.97 -74.40 53.28
C SER A 395 227.45 -74.82 53.29
N LYS A 396 228.34 -73.89 53.66
CA LYS A 396 229.78 -74.12 53.80
C LYS A 396 230.12 -75.02 55.00
N GLU A 397 229.38 -74.89 56.10
CA GLU A 397 229.52 -75.72 57.31
C GLU A 397 229.17 -77.20 57.04
N GLU A 398 228.21 -77.44 56.13
CA GLU A 398 227.73 -78.77 55.71
C GLU A 398 228.80 -79.55 54.90
N TYR A 399 229.67 -78.83 54.19
CA TYR A 399 230.81 -79.39 53.46
C TYR A 399 231.99 -79.75 54.38
N GLU A 400 232.32 -78.87 55.33
CA GLU A 400 233.45 -79.05 56.25
C GLU A 400 233.23 -80.24 57.21
N SER A 401 232.00 -80.46 57.67
CA SER A 401 231.63 -81.56 58.58
C SER A 401 231.80 -82.96 57.96
N LEU A 402 231.62 -83.09 56.64
CA LEU A 402 231.71 -84.37 55.91
C LEU A 402 233.11 -84.65 55.35
N LYS A 403 233.90 -83.61 55.04
CA LYS A 403 235.29 -83.76 54.60
C LYS A 403 236.18 -84.36 55.70
N GLN A 404 235.94 -83.99 56.95
CA GLN A 404 236.71 -84.54 58.09
C GLN A 404 236.55 -86.06 58.28
N LEU A 405 235.52 -86.70 57.71
CA LEU A 405 235.35 -88.15 57.74
C LEU A 405 236.17 -88.89 56.67
N ASN A 406 236.60 -88.23 55.58
CA ASN A 406 237.21 -88.87 54.41
C ASN A 406 238.74 -88.68 54.28
N ASP A 407 239.39 -87.91 55.17
CA ASP A 407 240.86 -87.77 55.25
C ASP A 407 241.49 -88.67 56.37
N ASN A 408 240.69 -89.53 57.01
CA ASN A 408 241.18 -90.56 57.96
C ASN A 408 241.25 -91.99 57.36
N ASN A 409 241.29 -92.09 56.03
CA ASN A 409 241.80 -93.23 55.23
C ASN A 409 242.09 -92.71 53.82
#